data_AF-R1DP24-F1
#
_entry.id   AF-R1DP24-F1
#
_cell.length_a   1.000
_cell.length_b   1.000
_cell.length_c   1.000
_cell.angle_alpha   90.00
_cell.angle_beta   90.00
_cell.angle_gamma   90.00
#
_symmetry.space_group_name_H-M   'P 1'
#
loop_
_entity.id
_entity.type
_entity.pdbx_description
1 polymer ?
#
loop_
_entity_poly.entity_id
_entity_poly.type
_entity_poly.pdbx_seq_one_letter_code
_entity_poly.pdbx_strand_id
1 'polypeptide(L)'
;ILIPTLFDVVGTALVNYGLLYVSASVYRMLCGTELVFCATGAVLFLGRKLLSKHYLAILMMVSAAVLVGAASMLNGDSAGSGSPKEQAVGMVLLAFSQLVFAAQNLVEESFMADMKVDAALIVGMEGAWGLLIMSPALLVAQFAPGSDVGGVLENTADSLMLMRTNHFVLASAIFLVFGFFVTNYALICMSGQLGATFRIVIDNLRTLIVWLVGLAVFTYTKDDPIPLGEEWQQYSYVQVIGFAVMILAVFVY
;
A
#
# COMPACT_ATOMS: atom_id res chain seq x y z
N ILE A 1 -4.24 -6.54 -19.35
CA ILE A 1 -3.10 -5.78 -18.78
C ILE A 1 -3.39 -4.28 -18.64
N LEU A 2 -3.90 -3.58 -19.66
CA LEU A 2 -4.24 -2.14 -19.50
C LEU A 2 -5.24 -1.85 -18.33
N ILE A 3 -6.29 -2.67 -18.20
CA ILE A 3 -7.30 -2.51 -17.13
C ILE A 3 -6.68 -2.62 -15.72
N PRO A 4 -5.93 -3.68 -15.36
CA PRO A 4 -5.29 -3.74 -14.05
C PRO A 4 -4.28 -2.60 -13.83
N THR A 5 -3.54 -2.17 -14.85
CA THR A 5 -2.65 -1.00 -14.72
C THR A 5 -3.41 0.30 -14.43
N LEU A 6 -4.59 0.50 -15.01
CA LEU A 6 -5.43 1.66 -14.69
C LEU A 6 -5.90 1.62 -13.24
N PHE A 7 -6.29 0.44 -12.74
CA PHE A 7 -6.65 0.27 -11.33
C PHE A 7 -5.46 0.51 -10.40
N ASP A 8 -4.26 0.07 -10.77
CA ASP A 8 -3.03 0.32 -9.99
C ASP A 8 -2.72 1.82 -9.87
N VAL A 9 -2.74 2.54 -10.99
CA VAL A 9 -2.48 3.99 -11.01
C VAL A 9 -3.54 4.75 -10.22
N VAL A 10 -4.82 4.42 -10.42
CA VAL A 10 -5.94 5.07 -9.70
C VAL A 10 -5.90 4.74 -8.21
N GLY A 11 -5.68 3.48 -7.85
CA GLY A 11 -5.56 3.03 -6.46
C GLY A 11 -4.40 3.74 -5.75
N THR A 12 -3.24 3.80 -6.39
CA THR A 12 -2.05 4.49 -5.86
C THR A 12 -2.29 5.99 -5.70
N ALA A 13 -2.93 6.64 -6.68
CA ALA A 13 -3.30 8.05 -6.57
C ALA A 13 -4.25 8.29 -5.39
N LEU A 14 -5.31 7.47 -5.25
CA LEU A 14 -6.27 7.59 -4.16
C LEU A 14 -5.62 7.40 -2.78
N VAL A 15 -4.68 6.46 -2.64
CA VAL A 15 -3.90 6.29 -1.40
C VAL A 15 -3.06 7.52 -1.11
N ASN A 16 -2.28 8.00 -2.08
CA ASN A 16 -1.41 9.15 -1.89
C ASN A 16 -2.19 10.41 -1.51
N TYR A 17 -3.34 10.66 -2.15
CA TYR A 17 -4.22 11.77 -1.77
C TYR A 17 -4.91 11.53 -0.41
N GLY A 18 -5.32 10.30 -0.09
CA GLY A 18 -5.95 9.97 1.18
C GLY A 18 -5.02 10.17 2.37
N LEU A 19 -3.75 9.80 2.22
CA LEU A 19 -2.71 9.95 3.24
C LEU A 19 -2.36 11.42 3.55
N LEU A 20 -2.73 12.38 2.70
CA LEU A 20 -2.59 13.81 3.02
C LEU A 20 -3.53 14.25 4.14
N TYR A 21 -4.69 13.59 4.28
CA TYR A 21 -5.72 13.99 5.23
C TYR A 21 -5.87 13.00 6.40
N VAL A 22 -5.27 11.83 6.29
CA VAL A 22 -5.49 10.72 7.21
C VAL A 22 -4.15 10.11 7.61
N SER A 23 -4.00 9.74 8.89
CA SER A 23 -2.75 9.16 9.39
C SER A 23 -2.53 7.74 8.87
N ALA A 24 -1.25 7.32 8.84
CA ALA A 24 -0.86 5.98 8.42
C ALA A 24 -1.59 4.86 9.21
N SER A 25 -1.97 5.13 10.45
CA SER A 25 -2.70 4.23 11.34
C SER A 25 -4.07 3.85 10.80
N VAL A 26 -4.82 4.82 10.29
CA VAL A 26 -6.13 4.58 9.69
C VAL A 26 -5.98 3.87 8.34
N TYR A 27 -4.94 4.17 7.57
CA TYR A 27 -4.60 3.40 6.37
C TYR A 27 -4.36 1.92 6.70
N ARG A 28 -3.58 1.61 7.76
CA ARG A 28 -3.34 0.23 8.23
C ARG A 28 -4.64 -0.49 8.61
N MET A 29 -5.61 0.21 9.21
CA MET A 29 -6.93 -0.38 9.49
C MET A 29 -7.69 -0.71 8.21
N LEU A 30 -7.63 0.19 7.22
CA LEU A 30 -8.35 0.04 5.96
C LEU A 30 -7.75 -1.04 5.08
N CYS A 31 -6.45 -1.32 5.14
CA CYS A 31 -5.82 -2.46 4.44
C CYS A 31 -6.48 -3.82 4.77
N GLY A 32 -7.04 -3.98 5.99
CA GLY A 32 -7.82 -5.17 6.34
C GLY A 32 -9.07 -5.35 5.48
N THR A 33 -9.63 -4.26 4.94
CA THR A 33 -10.83 -4.30 4.08
C THR A 33 -10.53 -4.75 2.65
N GLU A 34 -9.31 -4.51 2.14
CA GLU A 34 -8.85 -5.03 0.85
C GLU A 34 -8.95 -6.56 0.82
N LEU A 35 -8.50 -7.22 1.90
CA LEU A 35 -8.58 -8.68 2.04
C LEU A 35 -10.03 -9.18 1.95
N VAL A 36 -10.96 -8.48 2.61
CA VAL A 36 -12.38 -8.86 2.61
C VAL A 36 -12.98 -8.71 1.21
N PHE A 37 -12.69 -7.61 0.52
CA PHE A 37 -13.15 -7.38 -0.85
C PHE A 37 -12.57 -8.40 -1.82
N CYS A 38 -11.27 -8.69 -1.71
CA CYS A 38 -10.63 -9.69 -2.56
C CYS A 38 -11.18 -11.08 -2.29
N ALA A 39 -11.31 -11.52 -1.04
CA ALA A 39 -11.87 -12.82 -0.71
C ALA A 39 -13.32 -12.99 -1.21
N THR A 40 -14.13 -11.94 -1.03
CA THR A 40 -15.52 -11.92 -1.52
C THR A 40 -15.57 -11.98 -3.04
N GLY A 41 -14.76 -11.17 -3.72
CA GLY A 41 -14.69 -11.16 -5.18
C GLY A 41 -14.10 -12.45 -5.76
N ALA A 42 -13.18 -13.13 -5.07
CA ALA A 42 -12.65 -14.43 -5.49
C ALA A 42 -13.73 -15.52 -5.46
N VAL A 43 -14.67 -15.47 -4.50
CA VAL A 43 -15.82 -16.39 -4.46
C VAL A 43 -16.83 -16.04 -5.55
N LEU A 44 -17.14 -14.75 -5.73
CA LEU A 44 -18.19 -14.31 -6.66
C LEU A 44 -17.78 -14.37 -8.13
N PHE A 45 -16.57 -13.90 -8.46
CA PHE A 45 -16.10 -13.74 -9.85
C PHE A 45 -15.26 -14.92 -10.34
N LEU A 46 -14.42 -15.50 -9.48
CA LEU A 46 -13.53 -16.62 -9.84
C LEU A 46 -14.11 -17.99 -9.43
N GLY A 47 -15.25 -18.02 -8.71
CA GLY A 47 -15.91 -19.26 -8.30
C GLY A 47 -15.12 -20.09 -7.29
N ARG A 48 -14.15 -19.50 -6.58
CA ARG A 48 -13.35 -20.22 -5.56
C ARG A 48 -14.24 -20.68 -4.40
N LYS A 49 -14.01 -21.90 -3.92
CA LYS A 49 -14.63 -22.42 -2.69
C LYS A 49 -13.70 -22.17 -1.50
N LEU A 50 -14.06 -21.21 -0.65
CA LEU A 50 -13.33 -20.96 0.59
C LEU A 50 -13.72 -22.00 1.66
N LEU A 51 -12.73 -22.71 2.19
CA LEU A 51 -12.86 -23.57 3.36
C LEU A 51 -13.14 -22.72 4.63
N SER A 52 -13.74 -23.33 5.65
CA SER A 52 -14.02 -22.66 6.94
C SER A 52 -12.76 -22.05 7.59
N LYS A 53 -11.58 -22.63 7.33
CA LYS A 53 -10.29 -22.11 7.81
C LYS A 53 -9.92 -20.76 7.18
N HIS A 54 -10.21 -20.55 5.90
CA HIS A 54 -9.93 -19.27 5.24
C HIS A 54 -10.81 -18.15 5.81
N TYR A 55 -12.08 -18.42 6.11
CA TYR A 55 -12.95 -17.45 6.78
C TYR A 55 -12.44 -17.07 8.17
N LEU A 56 -11.96 -18.05 8.94
CA LEU A 56 -11.35 -17.79 10.24
C LEU A 56 -10.10 -16.92 10.09
N ALA A 57 -9.22 -17.23 9.14
CA ALA A 57 -8.02 -16.43 8.88
C ALA A 57 -8.35 -15.00 8.45
N ILE A 58 -9.35 -14.80 7.58
CA ILE A 58 -9.81 -13.46 7.18
C ILE A 58 -10.33 -12.69 8.40
N LEU A 59 -11.15 -13.32 9.25
CA LEU A 59 -11.66 -12.69 10.47
C LEU A 59 -10.53 -12.30 11.44
N MET A 60 -9.53 -13.18 11.62
CA MET A 60 -8.36 -12.91 12.44
C MET A 60 -7.54 -11.73 11.88
N MET A 61 -7.34 -11.68 10.56
CA MET A 61 -6.59 -10.61 9.90
C MET A 61 -7.29 -9.25 10.04
N VAL A 62 -8.61 -9.21 9.82
CA VAL A 62 -9.40 -7.97 9.99
C VAL A 62 -9.37 -7.50 11.45
N SER A 63 -9.53 -8.41 12.40
CA SER A 63 -9.47 -8.09 13.83
C SER A 63 -8.10 -7.54 14.21
N ALA A 64 -7.03 -8.13 13.67
CA ALA A 64 -5.67 -7.68 13.91
C ALA A 64 -5.41 -6.29 13.31
N ALA A 65 -5.83 -6.01 12.09
CA ALA A 65 -5.69 -4.69 11.46
C ALA A 65 -6.41 -3.60 12.27
N VAL A 66 -7.62 -3.91 12.77
CA VAL A 66 -8.37 -3.01 13.66
C VAL A 66 -7.64 -2.78 14.97
N LEU A 67 -7.09 -3.83 15.59
CA LEU A 67 -6.31 -3.72 16.83
C LEU A 67 -5.05 -2.87 16.66
N VAL A 68 -4.26 -3.13 15.61
CA VAL A 68 -3.01 -2.38 15.34
C VAL A 68 -3.32 -0.91 15.11
N GLY A 69 -4.33 -0.60 14.29
CA GLY A 69 -4.67 0.79 14.02
C GLY A 69 -5.33 1.52 15.19
N ALA A 70 -6.19 0.85 15.96
CA ALA A 70 -6.74 1.42 17.19
C ALA A 70 -5.63 1.72 18.21
N ALA A 71 -4.65 0.82 18.35
CA ALA A 71 -3.51 1.03 19.22
C ALA A 71 -2.64 2.22 18.77
N SER A 72 -2.40 2.37 17.47
CA SER A 72 -1.72 3.54 16.92
C SER A 72 -2.48 4.84 17.20
N MET A 73 -3.82 4.87 17.04
CA MET A 73 -4.62 6.06 17.35
C MET A 73 -4.52 6.45 18.83
N LEU A 74 -4.59 5.46 19.73
CA LEU A 74 -4.48 5.68 21.18
C LEU A 74 -3.08 6.14 21.62
N ASN A 75 -2.04 5.78 20.87
CA ASN A 75 -0.67 6.27 21.04
C ASN A 75 -0.48 7.71 20.50
N GLY A 76 -1.55 8.40 20.12
CA GLY A 76 -1.45 9.79 19.69
C GLY A 76 -0.90 9.97 18.27
N ASP A 77 -0.88 8.93 17.42
CA ASP A 77 -0.80 9.08 15.94
C ASP A 77 -2.08 9.74 15.35
N SER A 78 -2.77 10.53 16.17
CA SER A 78 -4.15 10.91 15.99
C SER A 78 -4.28 12.14 15.08
N ALA A 79 -5.15 11.94 14.08
CA ALA A 79 -5.67 12.89 13.11
C ALA A 79 -4.61 13.44 12.14
N GLY A 80 -4.73 13.03 10.86
CA GLY A 80 -4.08 13.76 9.78
C GLY A 80 -4.40 15.26 9.89
N SER A 81 -3.52 16.10 9.36
CA SER A 81 -3.50 17.56 9.55
C SER A 81 -4.75 18.32 9.04
N GLY A 82 -5.79 17.62 8.59
CA GLY A 82 -7.03 18.18 8.08
C GLY A 82 -8.13 18.34 9.14
N SER A 83 -9.10 19.20 8.82
CA SER A 83 -10.38 19.32 9.52
C SER A 83 -11.15 17.98 9.54
N PRO A 84 -12.13 17.80 10.44
CA PRO A 84 -12.92 16.56 10.51
C PRO A 84 -13.58 16.16 9.18
N LYS A 85 -13.93 17.14 8.34
CA LYS A 85 -14.49 16.90 7.00
C LYS A 85 -13.45 16.36 6.03
N GLU A 86 -12.24 16.92 6.04
CA GLU A 86 -11.13 16.48 5.19
C GLU A 86 -10.66 15.07 5.58
N GLN A 87 -10.59 14.78 6.88
CA GLN A 87 -10.32 13.44 7.38
C GLN A 87 -11.37 12.42 6.90
N ALA A 88 -12.67 12.80 6.94
CA ALA A 88 -13.73 11.94 6.42
C ALA A 88 -13.59 11.69 4.92
N VAL A 89 -13.25 12.70 4.13
CA VAL A 89 -12.95 12.56 2.69
C VAL A 89 -11.77 11.62 2.48
N GLY A 90 -10.67 11.80 3.23
CA GLY A 90 -9.51 10.92 3.15
C GLY A 90 -9.85 9.47 3.48
N MET A 91 -10.66 9.23 4.52
CA MET A 91 -11.10 7.86 4.86
C MET A 91 -11.92 7.21 3.75
N VAL A 92 -12.81 7.97 3.09
CA VAL A 92 -13.59 7.49 1.95
C VAL A 92 -12.69 7.18 0.75
N LEU A 93 -11.71 8.04 0.45
CA LEU A 93 -10.75 7.83 -0.62
C LEU A 93 -9.91 6.57 -0.37
N LEU A 94 -9.41 6.40 0.85
CA LEU A 94 -8.66 5.20 1.25
C LEU A 94 -9.52 3.95 1.20
N ALA A 95 -10.77 3.98 1.67
CA ALA A 95 -11.66 2.82 1.59
C ALA A 95 -11.97 2.44 0.13
N PHE A 96 -12.16 3.45 -0.74
CA PHE A 96 -12.37 3.22 -2.16
C PHE A 96 -11.11 2.69 -2.85
N SER A 97 -9.92 3.15 -2.46
CA SER A 97 -8.66 2.63 -3.01
C SER A 97 -8.49 1.13 -2.73
N GLN A 98 -8.86 0.65 -1.53
CA GLN A 98 -8.81 -0.78 -1.21
C GLN A 98 -9.71 -1.62 -2.12
N LEU A 99 -10.87 -1.09 -2.50
CA LEU A 99 -11.76 -1.76 -3.44
C LEU A 99 -11.14 -1.84 -4.84
N VAL A 100 -10.48 -0.76 -5.29
CA VAL A 100 -9.78 -0.72 -6.58
C VAL A 100 -8.62 -1.71 -6.60
N PHE A 101 -7.79 -1.78 -5.55
CA PHE A 101 -6.71 -2.75 -5.45
C PHE A 101 -7.21 -4.20 -5.37
N ALA A 102 -8.28 -4.45 -4.62
CA ALA A 102 -8.90 -5.77 -4.60
C ALA A 102 -9.39 -6.18 -6.01
N ALA A 103 -10.00 -5.26 -6.76
CA ALA A 103 -10.44 -5.51 -8.12
C ALA A 103 -9.26 -5.75 -9.09
N GLN A 104 -8.19 -4.96 -8.99
CA GLN A 104 -6.95 -5.17 -9.73
C GLN A 104 -6.40 -6.58 -9.49
N ASN A 105 -6.22 -6.95 -8.22
CA ASN A 105 -5.66 -8.24 -7.83
C ASN A 105 -6.50 -9.43 -8.36
N LEU A 106 -7.83 -9.31 -8.37
CA LEU A 106 -8.74 -10.33 -8.92
C LEU A 106 -8.66 -10.42 -10.45
N VAL A 107 -8.57 -9.28 -11.13
CA VAL A 107 -8.43 -9.23 -12.59
C VAL A 107 -7.07 -9.83 -13.01
N GLU A 108 -5.99 -9.49 -12.30
CA GLU A 108 -4.67 -10.10 -12.51
C GLU A 108 -4.69 -11.61 -12.31
N GLU A 109 -5.30 -12.08 -11.21
CA GLU A 109 -5.43 -13.51 -10.95
C GLU A 109 -6.18 -14.23 -12.08
N SER A 110 -7.30 -13.66 -12.55
CA SER A 110 -8.06 -14.23 -13.67
C SER A 110 -7.21 -14.31 -14.95
N PHE A 111 -6.47 -13.24 -15.28
CA PHE A 111 -5.59 -13.23 -16.45
C PHE A 111 -4.47 -14.27 -16.36
N MET A 112 -3.88 -14.46 -15.17
CA MET A 112 -2.85 -15.47 -14.95
C MET A 112 -3.40 -16.89 -15.07
N ALA A 113 -4.62 -17.12 -14.57
CA ALA A 113 -5.30 -18.41 -14.69
C ALA A 113 -5.65 -18.75 -16.16
N ASP A 114 -6.14 -17.77 -16.93
CA ASP A 114 -6.64 -17.99 -18.29
C ASP A 114 -5.53 -18.01 -19.35
N MET A 115 -4.52 -17.15 -19.23
CA MET A 115 -3.58 -16.88 -20.33
C MET A 115 -2.17 -17.49 -20.15
N LYS A 116 -1.85 -18.08 -18.98
CA LYS A 116 -0.51 -18.67 -18.66
C LYS A 116 0.66 -17.77 -19.08
N VAL A 117 0.50 -16.46 -18.91
CA VAL A 117 1.53 -15.49 -19.28
C VAL A 117 2.62 -15.50 -18.22
N ASP A 118 3.87 -15.39 -18.64
CA ASP A 118 4.99 -15.26 -17.73
C ASP A 118 4.86 -13.99 -16.86
N ALA A 119 5.09 -14.14 -15.55
CA ALA A 119 4.97 -13.05 -14.58
C ALA A 119 5.86 -11.85 -14.92
N ALA A 120 7.05 -12.07 -15.49
CA ALA A 120 7.95 -10.98 -15.87
C ALA A 120 7.38 -10.15 -17.03
N LEU A 121 6.68 -10.81 -17.97
CA LEU A 121 6.01 -10.10 -19.06
C LEU A 121 4.83 -9.27 -18.55
N ILE A 122 4.06 -9.78 -17.59
CA ILE A 122 2.95 -9.03 -16.97
C ILE A 122 3.50 -7.76 -16.31
N VAL A 123 4.49 -7.91 -15.41
CA VAL A 123 5.12 -6.78 -14.70
C VAL A 123 5.72 -5.76 -15.69
N GLY A 124 6.41 -6.24 -16.72
CA GLY A 124 7.02 -5.38 -17.73
C GLY A 124 5.98 -4.58 -18.53
N MET A 125 4.87 -5.22 -18.90
CA MET A 125 3.78 -4.56 -19.61
C MET A 125 3.03 -3.56 -18.72
N GLU A 126 2.82 -3.88 -17.44
CA GLU A 126 2.23 -2.95 -16.47
C GLU A 126 3.12 -1.73 -16.25
N GLY A 127 4.44 -1.92 -16.12
CA GLY A 127 5.39 -0.82 -16.05
C GLY A 127 5.34 0.07 -17.30
N ALA A 128 5.29 -0.53 -18.50
CA ALA A 128 5.20 0.21 -19.75
C ALA A 128 3.88 1.02 -19.86
N TRP A 129 2.74 0.40 -19.56
CA TRP A 129 1.44 1.09 -19.54
C TRP A 129 1.36 2.15 -18.45
N GLY A 130 1.95 1.89 -17.28
CA GLY A 130 2.03 2.84 -16.17
C GLY A 130 2.81 4.08 -16.57
N LEU A 131 3.96 3.93 -17.23
CA LEU A 131 4.71 5.06 -17.80
C LEU A 131 3.89 5.85 -18.82
N LEU A 132 3.19 5.16 -19.73
CA LEU A 132 2.34 5.81 -20.73
C LEU A 132 1.18 6.58 -20.08
N ILE A 133 0.53 6.03 -19.06
CA ILE A 133 -0.59 6.67 -18.34
C ILE A 133 -0.09 7.83 -17.46
N MET A 134 1.08 7.70 -16.85
CA MET A 134 1.66 8.73 -15.98
C MET A 134 2.28 9.89 -16.76
N SER A 135 2.70 9.69 -18.02
CA SER A 135 3.34 10.75 -18.80
C SER A 135 2.45 11.99 -19.03
N PRO A 136 1.15 11.89 -19.39
CA PRO A 136 0.28 13.06 -19.47
C PRO A 136 -0.06 13.63 -18.09
N ALA A 137 -0.14 12.78 -17.04
CA ALA A 137 -0.39 13.25 -15.68
C ALA A 137 0.74 14.15 -15.17
N LEU A 138 2.00 13.80 -15.48
CA LEU A 138 3.16 14.65 -15.20
C LEU A 138 3.11 15.97 -15.97
N LEU A 139 2.71 15.95 -17.24
CA LEU A 139 2.54 17.19 -18.01
C LEU A 139 1.47 18.08 -17.39
N VAL A 140 0.34 17.53 -16.96
CA VAL A 140 -0.70 18.29 -16.26
C VAL A 140 -0.16 18.86 -14.94
N ALA A 141 0.60 18.08 -14.17
CA ALA A 141 1.20 18.53 -12.91
C ALA A 141 2.22 19.68 -13.11
N GLN A 142 2.94 19.70 -14.23
CA GLN A 142 3.88 20.79 -14.56
C GLN A 142 3.20 22.13 -14.85
N PHE A 143 1.93 22.13 -15.25
CA PHE A 143 1.18 23.35 -15.56
C PHE A 143 0.09 23.68 -14.54
N ALA A 144 -0.28 22.73 -13.69
CA ALA A 144 -1.23 22.95 -12.62
C ALA A 144 -0.62 23.84 -11.54
N PRO A 145 -1.37 24.80 -10.98
CA PRO A 145 -0.88 25.64 -9.89
C PRO A 145 -0.64 24.80 -8.63
N GLY A 146 0.48 25.03 -7.96
CA GLY A 146 0.86 24.29 -6.76
C GLY A 146 1.90 25.00 -5.92
N SER A 147 2.41 24.28 -4.92
CA SER A 147 3.35 24.79 -3.92
C SER A 147 4.82 24.62 -4.28
N ASP A 148 5.13 24.04 -5.43
CA ASP A 148 6.49 23.74 -5.85
C ASP A 148 7.17 24.94 -6.53
N VAL A 149 8.49 24.84 -6.77
CA VAL A 149 9.31 25.89 -7.37
C VAL A 149 8.74 26.32 -8.72
N GLY A 150 8.35 27.59 -8.82
CA GLY A 150 7.69 28.15 -10.01
C GLY A 150 6.16 28.24 -9.90
N GLY A 151 5.58 27.91 -8.74
CA GLY A 151 4.13 27.99 -8.49
C GLY A 151 3.34 26.88 -9.17
N VAL A 152 4.01 25.77 -9.50
CA VAL A 152 3.44 24.60 -10.16
C VAL A 152 3.23 23.45 -9.17
N LEU A 153 2.47 22.43 -9.55
CA LEU A 153 2.24 21.26 -8.71
C LEU A 153 3.48 20.36 -8.63
N GLU A 154 4.21 20.19 -9.73
CA GLU A 154 5.44 19.42 -9.79
C GLU A 154 6.41 20.02 -10.83
N ASN A 155 7.62 20.38 -10.40
CA ASN A 155 8.67 20.85 -11.29
C ASN A 155 9.67 19.72 -11.60
N THR A 156 9.39 18.96 -12.66
CA THR A 156 10.24 17.83 -13.05
C THR A 156 11.68 18.22 -13.39
N ALA A 157 11.93 19.44 -13.87
CA ALA A 157 13.28 19.91 -14.17
C ALA A 157 14.09 20.12 -12.88
N ASP A 158 13.46 20.67 -11.84
CA ASP A 158 14.07 20.82 -10.53
C ASP A 158 14.31 19.46 -9.86
N SER A 159 13.31 18.57 -9.89
CA SER A 159 13.43 17.18 -9.39
C SER A 159 14.60 16.42 -10.07
N LEU A 160 14.78 16.58 -11.38
CA LEU A 160 15.92 16.00 -12.12
C LEU A 160 17.25 16.65 -11.74
N MET A 161 17.28 17.96 -11.52
CA MET A 161 18.47 18.67 -11.06
C MET A 161 18.87 18.23 -9.65
N LEU A 162 17.90 18.02 -8.75
CA LEU A 162 18.12 17.51 -7.40
C LEU A 162 18.71 16.10 -7.43
N MET A 163 18.15 15.20 -8.24
CA MET A 163 18.69 13.85 -8.43
C MET A 163 20.11 13.89 -9.01
N ARG A 164 20.39 14.79 -9.95
CA ARG A 164 21.74 14.91 -10.53
C ARG A 164 22.77 15.44 -9.54
N THR A 165 22.36 16.35 -8.66
CA THR A 165 23.27 17.06 -7.75
C THR A 165 23.50 16.30 -6.46
N ASN A 166 22.47 15.61 -5.95
CA ASN A 166 22.55 14.88 -4.69
C ASN A 166 22.57 13.37 -4.93
N HIS A 167 23.76 12.77 -4.78
CA HIS A 167 23.97 11.34 -4.99
C HIS A 167 23.16 10.46 -4.01
N PHE A 168 22.84 10.96 -2.82
CA PHE A 168 22.01 10.22 -1.85
C PHE A 168 20.56 10.10 -2.33
N VAL A 169 20.00 11.17 -2.90
CA VAL A 169 18.65 11.18 -3.48
C VAL A 169 18.59 10.25 -4.70
N LEU A 170 19.59 10.32 -5.58
CA LEU A 170 19.67 9.43 -6.74
C LEU A 170 19.78 7.96 -6.32
N ALA A 171 20.66 7.64 -5.37
CA ALA A 171 20.81 6.28 -4.86
C ALA A 171 19.50 5.76 -4.24
N SER A 172 18.80 6.62 -3.48
CA SER A 172 17.50 6.30 -2.89
C SER A 172 16.42 6.06 -3.95
N ALA A 173 16.38 6.87 -5.00
CA ALA A 173 15.44 6.71 -6.11
C ALA A 173 15.68 5.40 -6.89
N ILE A 174 16.94 5.08 -7.20
CA ILE A 174 17.30 3.81 -7.86
C ILE A 174 16.92 2.62 -6.97
N PHE A 175 17.19 2.72 -5.67
CA PHE A 175 16.84 1.68 -4.70
C PHE A 175 15.32 1.45 -4.64
N LEU A 176 14.52 2.53 -4.62
CA LEU A 176 13.06 2.44 -4.63
C LEU A 176 12.52 1.78 -5.90
N VAL A 177 12.99 2.20 -7.08
CA VAL A 177 12.56 1.62 -8.37
C VAL A 177 12.88 0.13 -8.42
N PHE A 178 14.10 -0.25 -8.01
CA PHE A 178 14.50 -1.66 -7.96
C PHE A 178 13.67 -2.45 -6.93
N GLY A 179 13.43 -1.89 -5.75
CA GLY A 179 12.61 -2.50 -4.69
C GLY A 179 11.17 -2.75 -5.14
N PHE A 180 10.54 -1.78 -5.82
CA PHE A 180 9.20 -1.94 -6.37
C PHE A 180 9.16 -3.01 -7.47
N PHE A 181 10.16 -3.05 -8.35
CA PHE A 181 10.26 -4.08 -9.37
C PHE A 181 10.34 -5.49 -8.77
N VAL A 182 11.26 -5.71 -7.81
CA VAL A 182 11.43 -7.01 -7.16
C VAL A 182 10.16 -7.43 -6.41
N THR A 183 9.54 -6.50 -5.68
CA THR A 183 8.32 -6.78 -4.91
C THR A 183 7.16 -7.12 -5.84
N ASN A 184 6.91 -6.32 -6.88
CA ASN A 184 5.81 -6.58 -7.82
C ASN A 184 6.00 -7.91 -8.56
N TYR A 185 7.23 -8.22 -9.00
CA TYR A 185 7.52 -9.51 -9.62
C TYR A 185 7.25 -10.68 -8.67
N ALA A 186 7.73 -10.61 -7.42
CA ALA A 186 7.50 -11.66 -6.43
C ALA A 186 6.00 -11.84 -6.10
N LEU A 187 5.25 -10.75 -5.98
CA LEU A 187 3.82 -10.77 -5.67
C LEU A 187 2.99 -11.37 -6.81
N ILE A 188 3.31 -11.06 -8.07
CA ILE A 188 2.63 -11.64 -9.24
C ILE A 188 2.95 -13.14 -9.36
N CYS A 189 4.21 -13.54 -9.17
CA CYS A 189 4.60 -14.95 -9.11
C CYS A 189 3.81 -15.72 -8.04
N MET A 190 3.64 -15.13 -6.85
CA MET A 190 2.87 -15.72 -5.76
C MET A 190 1.37 -15.80 -6.09
N SER A 191 0.80 -14.74 -6.65
CA SER A 191 -0.62 -14.69 -7.03
C SER A 191 -0.95 -15.71 -8.12
N GLY A 192 -0.06 -15.92 -9.09
CA GLY A 192 -0.23 -16.94 -10.13
C GLY A 192 -0.24 -18.38 -9.59
N GLN A 193 0.41 -18.65 -8.45
CA GLN A 193 0.49 -19.99 -7.87
C GLN A 193 -0.55 -20.23 -6.75
N LEU A 194 -0.79 -19.23 -5.89
CA LEU A 194 -1.58 -19.36 -4.66
C LEU A 194 -2.88 -18.53 -4.68
N GLY A 195 -2.99 -17.56 -5.59
CA GLY A 195 -4.13 -16.65 -5.75
C GLY A 195 -3.94 -15.28 -5.11
N ALA A 196 -4.79 -14.34 -5.50
CA ALA A 196 -4.77 -12.95 -5.05
C ALA A 196 -5.04 -12.81 -3.55
N THR A 197 -5.94 -13.62 -2.99
CA THR A 197 -6.27 -13.56 -1.56
C THR A 197 -5.07 -13.97 -0.69
N PHE A 198 -4.32 -15.01 -1.09
CA PHE A 198 -3.09 -15.39 -0.40
C PHE A 198 -2.02 -14.30 -0.52
N ARG A 199 -1.89 -13.68 -1.71
CA ARG A 199 -1.01 -12.54 -1.94
C ARG A 199 -1.28 -11.41 -0.92
N ILE A 200 -2.53 -11.01 -0.75
CA ILE A 200 -2.91 -9.94 0.19
C ILE A 200 -2.65 -10.34 1.65
N VAL A 201 -2.89 -11.60 2.01
CA VAL A 201 -2.58 -12.12 3.36
C VAL A 201 -1.09 -11.98 3.68
N ILE A 202 -0.21 -12.31 2.73
CA ILE A 202 1.24 -12.11 2.88
C ILE A 202 1.63 -10.63 2.85
N ASP A 203 1.02 -9.84 1.97
CA ASP A 203 1.31 -8.41 1.83
C ASP A 203 1.02 -7.63 3.13
N ASN A 204 0.01 -8.07 3.88
CA ASN A 204 -0.30 -7.51 5.20
C ASN A 204 0.84 -7.68 6.22
N LEU A 205 1.73 -8.67 6.08
CA LEU A 205 2.91 -8.81 6.95
C LEU A 205 3.93 -7.69 6.76
N ARG A 206 3.92 -6.98 5.62
CA ARG A 206 4.77 -5.81 5.40
C ARG A 206 4.56 -4.76 6.49
N THR A 207 3.34 -4.61 6.98
CA THR A 207 3.01 -3.61 8.03
C THR A 207 3.80 -3.86 9.32
N LEU A 208 4.01 -5.12 9.71
CA LEU A 208 4.84 -5.49 10.85
C LEU A 208 6.31 -5.11 10.60
N ILE A 209 6.84 -5.41 9.41
CA ILE A 209 8.24 -5.11 9.09
C ILE A 209 8.48 -3.60 9.11
N VAL A 210 7.58 -2.82 8.49
CA VAL A 210 7.64 -1.35 8.49
C VAL A 210 7.57 -0.81 9.91
N TRP A 211 6.73 -1.38 10.77
CA TRP A 211 6.63 -1.00 12.18
C TRP A 211 7.91 -1.30 12.97
N LEU A 212 8.49 -2.49 12.82
CA LEU A 212 9.77 -2.86 13.45
C LEU A 212 10.92 -1.97 13.00
N VAL A 213 10.99 -1.65 11.71
CA VAL A 213 11.97 -0.70 11.18
C VAL A 213 11.71 0.69 11.74
N GLY A 214 10.45 1.12 11.86
CA GLY A 214 10.07 2.39 12.47
C GLY A 214 10.55 2.52 13.91
N LEU A 215 10.38 1.48 14.73
CA LEU A 215 10.94 1.43 16.08
C LEU A 215 12.47 1.51 16.08
N ALA A 216 13.13 0.74 15.21
CA ALA A 216 14.58 0.73 15.12
C ALA A 216 15.15 2.10 14.72
N VAL A 217 14.57 2.74 13.70
CA VAL A 217 14.98 4.08 13.23
C VAL A 217 14.78 5.13 14.33
N PHE A 218 13.70 5.03 15.11
CA PHE A 218 13.46 5.93 16.23
C PHE A 218 14.57 5.83 17.28
N THR A 219 15.10 4.63 17.57
CA THR A 219 16.21 4.51 18.53
C THR A 219 17.49 5.25 18.12
N TYR A 220 17.73 5.41 16.82
CA TYR A 220 18.89 6.14 16.29
C TYR A 220 18.64 7.62 16.10
N THR A 221 17.39 8.03 15.87
CA THR A 221 17.02 9.42 15.54
C THR A 221 16.34 10.17 16.68
N LYS A 222 16.18 9.54 17.85
CA LYS A 222 15.55 10.15 19.04
C LYS A 222 16.20 11.48 19.47
N ASP A 223 17.50 11.64 19.19
CA ASP A 223 18.29 12.80 19.58
C ASP A 223 18.35 13.85 18.45
N ASP A 224 17.82 13.54 17.26
CA ASP A 224 17.76 14.46 16.12
C ASP A 224 16.63 15.49 16.30
N PRO A 225 16.73 16.69 15.67
CA PRO A 225 15.70 17.72 15.75
C PRO A 225 14.32 17.29 15.25
N ILE A 226 14.29 16.28 14.39
CA ILE A 226 13.08 15.68 13.81
C ILE A 226 13.24 14.16 13.95
N PRO A 227 12.81 13.55 15.07
CA PRO A 227 12.91 12.11 15.25
C PRO A 227 12.06 11.40 14.19
N LEU A 228 12.63 10.38 13.56
CA LEU A 228 11.98 9.60 12.51
C LEU A 228 11.58 8.24 13.07
N GLY A 229 10.40 7.75 12.68
CA GLY A 229 9.90 6.45 13.10
C GLY A 229 8.85 6.54 14.21
N GLU A 230 8.57 5.40 14.84
CA GLU A 230 7.55 5.29 15.89
C GLU A 230 8.23 5.11 17.26
N GLU A 231 7.78 5.86 18.26
CA GLU A 231 8.22 5.67 19.64
C GLU A 231 7.54 4.45 20.28
N TRP A 232 8.25 3.75 21.16
CA TRP A 232 7.62 2.73 21.98
C TRP A 232 6.72 3.37 23.05
N GLN A 233 5.42 3.14 22.95
CA GLN A 233 4.42 3.70 23.85
C GLN A 233 3.58 2.62 24.55
N GLN A 234 2.68 3.04 25.44
CA GLN A 234 1.86 2.13 26.24
C GLN A 234 0.97 1.20 25.39
N TYR A 235 0.40 1.67 24.28
CA TYR A 235 -0.43 0.82 23.42
C TYR A 235 0.40 0.05 22.37
N SER A 236 1.72 0.22 22.32
CA SER A 236 2.59 -0.59 21.45
C SER A 236 2.54 -2.09 21.79
N TYR A 237 2.26 -2.44 23.04
CA TYR A 237 1.97 -3.83 23.42
C TYR A 237 0.74 -4.40 22.71
N VAL A 238 -0.28 -3.57 22.47
CA VAL A 238 -1.49 -3.98 21.72
C VAL A 238 -1.17 -4.14 20.23
N GLN A 239 -0.30 -3.30 19.66
CA GLN A 239 0.21 -3.47 18.30
C GLN A 239 0.92 -4.82 18.14
N VAL A 240 1.79 -5.19 19.08
CA VAL A 240 2.48 -6.50 19.07
C VAL A 240 1.48 -7.67 19.07
N ILE A 241 0.44 -7.60 19.90
CA ILE A 241 -0.62 -8.61 19.92
C ILE A 241 -1.32 -8.66 18.56
N GLY A 242 -1.66 -7.49 18.00
CA GLY A 242 -2.25 -7.39 16.66
C GLY A 242 -1.38 -8.08 15.60
N PHE A 243 -0.09 -7.76 15.54
CA PHE A 243 0.84 -8.39 14.60
C PHE A 243 1.00 -9.89 14.82
N ALA A 244 1.02 -10.37 16.07
CA ALA A 244 1.05 -11.80 16.36
C ALA A 244 -0.21 -12.50 15.82
N VAL A 245 -1.38 -11.87 15.94
CA VAL A 245 -2.63 -12.37 15.35
C VAL A 245 -2.57 -12.34 13.82
N MET A 246 -1.96 -11.33 13.18
CA MET A 246 -1.75 -11.31 11.72
C MET A 246 -0.88 -12.50 11.27
N ILE A 247 0.22 -12.77 11.97
CA ILE A 247 1.09 -13.91 11.66
C ILE A 247 0.31 -15.24 11.82
N LEU A 248 -0.46 -15.38 12.90
CA LEU A 248 -1.29 -16.58 13.09
C LEU A 248 -2.34 -16.72 11.98
N ALA A 249 -2.95 -15.62 11.54
CA ALA A 249 -3.89 -15.63 10.42
C ALA A 249 -3.25 -16.15 9.13
N VAL A 250 -1.98 -15.78 8.86
CA VAL A 250 -1.22 -16.31 7.71
C VAL A 250 -1.03 -17.83 7.80
N PHE A 251 -0.74 -18.37 8.99
CA PHE A 251 -0.57 -19.82 9.16
C PHE A 251 -1.89 -20.60 9.12
N VAL A 252 -3.01 -19.97 9.49
CA VAL A 252 -4.34 -20.58 9.47
C VAL A 252 -4.92 -20.60 8.05
N TYR A 253 -4.58 -19.59 7.24
CA TYR A 253 -5.02 -19.45 5.86
C TYR A 253 -4.41 -20.52 4.96
#